data_AF-A0A0G0R6A1-F1
#
_entry.id   AF-A0A0G0R6A1-F1
#
_cell.length_a   1.000
_cell.length_b   1.000
_cell.length_c   1.000
_cell.angle_alpha   90.00
_cell.angle_beta   90.00
_cell.angle_gamma   90.00
#
_symmetry.space_group_name_H-M   'P 1'
#
loop_
_entity.id
_entity.type
_entity.pdbx_description
1 polymer ?
#
loop_
_entity_poly.entity_id
_entity_poly.type
_entity_poly.pdbx_seq_one_letter_code
_entity_poly.pdbx_strand_id
1 'polypeptide(L)' 'MEKETEFITKSARETEDLGQKLAHNFRIGNVVILTGELGAGKTTFVQGVAKGFLVKSRVISPTF' A
#
# COMPACT_ATOMS: atom_id res chain seq x y z
N MET A 1 0.99 4.99 -24.07
CA MET A 1 1.89 4.04 -23.39
C MET A 1 1.73 4.28 -21.91
N GLU A 2 1.22 3.29 -21.19
CA GLU A 2 1.21 3.34 -19.72
C GLU A 2 2.65 3.27 -19.23
N LYS A 3 3.01 4.14 -18.28
CA LYS A 3 4.38 4.27 -17.79
C LYS A 3 4.50 3.39 -16.55
N GLU A 4 5.21 2.27 -16.68
CA GLU A 4 5.48 1.38 -15.55
C GLU A 4 6.54 1.99 -14.64
N THR A 5 6.39 1.85 -13.33
CA THR A 5 7.33 2.35 -12.32
C THR A 5 7.60 1.22 -11.33
N GLU A 6 8.88 0.99 -11.04
CA GLU A 6 9.33 -0.06 -10.13
C GLU A 6 9.90 0.55 -8.84
N PHE A 7 9.57 -0.08 -7.71
CA PHE A 7 10.13 0.25 -6.39
C PHE A 7 10.61 -1.04 -5.72
N ILE A 8 11.83 -1.02 -5.18
CA ILE A 8 12.40 -2.15 -4.43
C ILE A 8 12.44 -1.78 -2.95
N THR A 9 11.80 -2.59 -2.11
CA THR A 9 11.83 -2.46 -0.65
C THR A 9 12.45 -3.70 -0.03
N LYS A 10 13.29 -3.52 1.00
CA LYS A 10 14.04 -4.61 1.65
C LYS A 10 13.49 -4.98 3.03
N SER A 11 12.43 -4.31 3.47
CA SER A 11 11.80 -4.57 4.76
C SER A 11 10.32 -4.21 4.74
N ALA A 12 9.54 -4.80 5.65
CA ALA A 12 8.12 -4.47 5.82
C ALA A 12 7.91 -2.97 6.12
N ARG A 13 8.80 -2.37 6.91
CA ARG A 13 8.77 -0.93 7.20
C ARG A 13 8.94 -0.08 5.93
N GLU A 14 9.88 -0.45 5.06
CA GLU A 14 10.04 0.25 3.78
C GLU A 14 8.83 0.10 2.86
N THR A 15 8.19 -1.07 2.83
CA THR A 15 6.94 -1.28 2.08
C THR A 15 5.80 -0.41 2.62
N GLU A 16 5.73 -0.26 3.94
CA GLU A 16 4.76 0.60 4.60
C GLU A 16 5.04 2.09 4.29
N ASP A 17 6.29 2.53 4.43
CA ASP A 17 6.70 3.91 4.10
C ASP A 17 6.45 4.24 2.62
N LEU A 18 6.63 3.27 1.71
CA LEU A 18 6.28 3.40 0.30
C LEU A 18 4.78 3.60 0.11
N GLY A 19 3.95 2.77 0.75
CA GLY A 19 2.48 2.90 0.70
C GLY A 19 2.02 4.28 1.18
N GLN A 20 2.61 4.78 2.28
CA GLN A 20 2.32 6.10 2.81
C GLN A 20 2.65 7.22 1.82
N LYS A 21 3.81 7.14 1.17
CA LYS A 21 4.22 8.13 0.15
C LYS A 21 3.30 8.12 -1.05
N LEU A 22 2.93 6.94 -1.55
CA LEU A 22 2.09 6.81 -2.74
C LEU A 22 0.64 7.26 -2.48
N ALA A 23 0.15 7.15 -1.25
CA ALA A 23 -1.19 7.61 -0.88
C ALA A 23 -1.45 9.08 -1.25
N HIS A 24 -0.44 9.95 -1.17
CA HIS A 24 -0.57 11.36 -1.53
C HIS A 24 -0.90 11.61 -3.01
N ASN A 25 -0.68 10.63 -3.88
CA ASN A 25 -1.00 10.72 -5.30
C ASN A 25 -2.41 10.22 -5.61
N PHE A 26 -3.07 9.53 -4.66
CA PHE A 26 -4.40 8.97 -4.88
C PHE A 26 -5.47 10.07 -4.80
N ARG A 27 -6.51 9.89 -5.60
CA ARG A 27 -7.67 10.77 -5.67
C ARG A 27 -8.94 9.98 -5.37
N ILE A 28 -9.99 10.70 -4.99
CA ILE A 28 -11.33 10.13 -4.84
C ILE A 28 -11.72 9.41 -6.15
N GLY A 29 -12.23 8.19 -6.02
CA GLY A 29 -12.61 7.34 -7.15
C GLY A 29 -11.49 6.44 -7.70
N ASN A 30 -10.27 6.51 -7.18
CA ASN A 30 -9.22 5.55 -7.54
C ASN A 30 -9.54 4.14 -7.00
N VAL A 31 -9.32 3.14 -7.85
CA VAL A 31 -9.34 1.72 -7.49
C VAL A 31 -7.95 1.16 -7.69
N VAL A 32 -7.36 0.63 -6.63
CA VAL A 32 -6.01 0.04 -6.66
C VAL A 32 -6.13 -1.46 -6.49
N ILE A 33 -5.59 -2.22 -7.44
CA ILE A 33 -5.56 -3.68 -7.39
C ILE A 33 -4.17 -4.11 -6.91
N LEU A 34 -4.13 -4.88 -5.82
CA LEU A 34 -2.90 -5.46 -5.29
C LEU A 34 -2.85 -6.95 -5.60
N THR A 35 -1.86 -7.37 -6.38
CA THR A 35 -1.62 -8.76 -6.75
C THR A 35 -0.31 -9.25 -6.12
N GLY A 36 -0.25 -10.57 -5.86
CA GLY A 36 0.92 -11.22 -5.26
C GLY A 36 0.52 -12.36 -4.33
N GLU A 37 1.45 -13.24 -4.03
CA GLU A 37 1.23 -14.44 -3.21
C GLU A 37 0.96 -14.14 -1.73
N LEU A 38 0.63 -15.17 -0.96
CA LEU A 38 0.52 -15.08 0.50
C LEU A 38 1.87 -14.60 1.08
N GLY A 39 1.82 -13.63 1.98
CA GLY A 39 3.05 -13.07 2.58
C GLY A 39 3.80 -12.06 1.69
N ALA A 40 3.36 -11.78 0.47
CA ALA A 40 3.99 -10.80 -0.43
C ALA A 40 3.96 -9.33 0.04
N GLY A 41 3.41 -9.03 1.22
CA GLY A 41 3.39 -7.67 1.78
C GLY A 41 2.21 -6.80 1.37
N LYS A 42 1.18 -7.34 0.71
CA LYS A 42 -0.04 -6.60 0.29
C LYS A 42 -0.67 -5.81 1.45
N THR A 43 -0.92 -6.45 2.59
CA THR A 43 -1.52 -5.79 3.77
C THR A 43 -0.60 -4.73 4.36
N THR A 44 0.72 -4.97 4.39
CA THR A 44 1.73 -4.00 4.83
C THR A 44 1.69 -2.74 3.98
N PHE A 45 1.57 -2.88 2.66
CA PHE A 45 1.41 -1.74 1.76
C PHE A 45 0.12 -0.95 2.06
N VAL A 46 -1.01 -1.64 2.23
CA VAL A 46 -2.31 -0.98 2.55
C VAL A 46 -2.25 -0.24 3.90
N GLN A 47 -1.57 -0.79 4.90
CA GLN A 47 -1.35 -0.11 6.19
C GLN A 47 -0.59 1.21 5.99
N GLY A 48 0.43 1.21 5.13
CA GLY A 48 1.15 2.41 4.72
C GLY A 48 0.23 3.44 4.08
N VAL A 49 -0.58 3.01 3.11
CA VAL A 49 -1.57 3.88 2.45
C VAL A 49 -2.53 4.50 3.46
N ALA A 50 -3.06 3.69 4.39
CA ALA A 50 -3.96 4.16 5.44
C ALA A 50 -3.31 5.17 6.39
N LYS A 51 -2.03 4.99 6.72
CA LYS A 51 -1.23 6.00 7.45
C LYS A 51 -1.13 7.31 6.68
N GLY A 52 -0.93 7.26 5.36
CA GLY A 52 -0.93 8.43 4.47
C GLY A 52 -2.25 9.19 4.48
N PHE A 53 -3.36 8.50 4.70
CA PHE A 53 -4.70 9.07 4.88
C PHE A 53 -5.05 9.40 6.33
N LEU A 54 -4.09 9.36 7.26
CA LEU A 54 -4.27 9.68 8.68
C LEU A 54 -5.29 8.78 9.40
N VAL A 55 -5.49 7.56 8.91
CA VAL A 55 -6.32 6.56 9.59
C VAL A 55 -5.65 6.16 10.90
N LYS A 56 -6.35 6.37 12.02
CA LYS A 56 -5.81 6.09 13.38
C LYS A 56 -6.02 4.65 13.82
N SER A 57 -7.02 3.97 13.26
CA SER A 57 -7.33 2.59 13.58
C SER A 57 -6.35 1.63 12.90
N ARG A 58 -6.11 0.48 13.54
CA ARG A 58 -5.29 -0.56 12.95
C ARG A 58 -5.99 -1.14 11.72
N VAL A 59 -5.33 -1.08 10.56
CA VAL A 59 -5.77 -1.78 9.36
C VAL A 59 -5.31 -3.23 9.42
N ILE A 60 -6.25 -4.15 9.31
CA ILE A 60 -6.01 -5.59 9.29
C ILE A 60 -6.39 -6.16 7.94
N SER A 61 -5.80 -7.31 7.60
CA SER A 61 -6.21 -8.07 6.43
C SER A 61 -7.67 -8.51 6.61
N PRO A 62 -8.59 -8.23 5.68
CA PRO A 62 -9.97 -8.70 5.73
C PRO A 62 -10.07 -10.19 5.32
N THR A 63 -9.23 -11.03 5.90
CA THR A 63 -9.26 -12.49 5.73
C THR A 63 -10.23 -13.07 6.74
N PHE A 64 -11.44 -13.38 6.27
CA PHE A 64 -12.66 -13.66 7.04
C PHE A 64 -13.03 -12.55 8.04
#